data_AF-A0A7V8XRM7-F1
#
_entry.id   AF-A0A7V8XRM7-F1
#
_cell.length_a   1.000
_cell.length_b   1.000
_cell.length_c   1.000
_cell.angle_alpha   90.00
_cell.angle_beta   90.00
_cell.angle_gamma   90.00
#
_symmetry.space_group_name_H-M   'P 1'
#
loop_
_entity.id
_entity.type
_entity.pdbx_description
1 polymer ?
#
loop_
_entity_poly.entity_id
_entity_poly.type
_entity_poly.pdbx_seq_one_letter_code
_entity_poly.pdbx_strand_id
1 'polypeptide(L)' 'MIASSVTLEDGVVIHHPDLVNLYGCRIGSGSRVGTFVEIQRGAVIGRDCKVSSHTFICEGVTVQDGVFIGHG' A
#
# COMPACT_ATOMS: atom_id res chain seq x y z
N MET A 1 4.64 -6.17 -9.23
CA MET A 1 5.79 -6.74 -8.48
C MET A 1 5.79 -6.25 -7.04
N ILE A 2 6.01 -7.14 -6.07
CA ILE A 2 6.24 -6.77 -4.65
C ILE A 2 7.72 -7.03 -4.34
N ALA A 3 8.49 -5.98 -4.05
CA ALA A 3 9.90 -6.13 -3.71
C ALA A 3 10.08 -6.82 -2.35
N SER A 4 11.17 -7.59 -2.18
CA SER A 4 11.49 -8.26 -0.91
C SER A 4 11.73 -7.32 0.27
N SER A 5 11.96 -6.04 0.00
CA SER A 5 12.14 -4.98 0.99
C SER A 5 10.82 -4.38 1.52
N VAL A 6 9.67 -4.79 0.98
CA VAL A 6 8.35 -4.36 1.46
C VAL A 6 8.03 -5.06 2.78
N THR A 7 7.57 -4.29 3.77
CA THR A 7 7.10 -4.83 5.05
C THR A 7 5.57 -4.78 5.09
N LEU A 8 4.94 -5.95 5.22
CA LEU A 8 3.50 -6.10 5.37
C LEU A 8 3.23 -6.59 6.80
N GLU A 9 2.40 -5.86 7.54
CA GLU A 9 1.96 -6.30 8.87
C GLU A 9 0.79 -7.29 8.78
N ASP A 10 0.40 -7.84 9.93
CA ASP A 10 -0.66 -8.83 10.02
C ASP A 10 -1.99 -8.34 9.42
N GLY A 11 -2.61 -9.18 8.60
CA GLY A 11 -3.92 -8.90 8.02
C GLY A 11 -3.92 -7.90 6.86
N VAL A 12 -2.75 -7.49 6.33
CA VAL A 12 -2.71 -6.74 5.06
C VAL A 12 -3.26 -7.61 3.93
N VAL A 13 -4.19 -7.05 3.14
CA VAL A 13 -4.82 -7.76 2.02
C VAL A 13 -4.45 -7.11 0.71
N ILE A 14 -3.86 -7.92 -0.18
CA ILE A 14 -3.58 -7.58 -1.57
C ILE A 14 -4.25 -8.65 -2.43
N HIS A 15 -5.45 -8.37 -2.94
CA HIS A 15 -6.27 -9.38 -3.65
C HIS A 15 -5.63 -9.85 -4.96
N HIS A 16 -4.90 -8.97 -5.63
CA HIS A 16 -4.25 -9.25 -6.91
C HIS A 16 -2.76 -8.84 -6.83
N PRO A 17 -1.90 -9.64 -6.18
CA PRO A 17 -0.49 -9.32 -5.99
C PRO A 17 0.30 -9.08 -7.29
N ASP A 18 -0.12 -9.74 -8.37
CA ASP A 18 0.49 -9.59 -9.70
C ASP A 18 0.20 -8.22 -10.34
N LEU A 19 -0.80 -7.49 -9.84
CA LEU A 19 -1.27 -6.23 -10.38
C LEU A 19 -0.85 -5.02 -9.54
N VAL A 20 0.04 -5.16 -8.56
CA VAL A 20 0.53 -4.02 -7.74
C VAL A 20 2.03 -3.85 -7.89
N ASN A 21 2.53 -2.63 -7.68
CA ASN A 21 3.96 -2.30 -7.66
C ASN A 21 4.35 -1.73 -6.31
N LEU A 22 4.97 -2.52 -5.46
CA LEU A 22 5.34 -2.13 -4.10
C LEU A 22 6.86 -2.18 -3.93
N TYR A 23 7.46 -1.06 -3.51
CA TYR A 23 8.91 -0.94 -3.40
C TYR A 23 9.28 -0.41 -2.03
N GLY A 24 9.96 -1.19 -1.18
CA GLY A 24 10.59 -0.70 0.06
C GLY A 24 9.69 0.15 0.97
N CYS A 25 8.38 -0.11 0.98
CA CYS A 25 7.38 0.59 1.77
C CYS A 25 6.92 -0.27 2.96
N ARG A 26 6.24 0.35 3.92
CA ARG A 26 5.58 -0.34 5.04
C ARG A 26 4.07 -0.19 4.94
N ILE A 27 3.34 -1.28 5.09
CA ILE A 27 1.87 -1.27 5.13
C ILE A 27 1.40 -1.85 6.46
N GLY A 28 0.66 -1.04 7.22
CA GLY A 28 0.16 -1.36 8.55
C GLY A 28 -0.98 -2.38 8.57
N SER A 29 -1.19 -3.02 9.71
CA SER A 29 -2.18 -4.08 9.89
C SER A 29 -3.59 -3.72 9.40
N GLY A 30 -4.29 -4.71 8.84
CA GLY A 30 -5.69 -4.56 8.39
C GLY A 30 -5.89 -3.73 7.12
N SER A 31 -4.83 -3.11 6.60
CA SER A 31 -4.90 -2.28 5.39
C SER A 31 -5.10 -3.11 4.12
N ARG A 32 -5.79 -2.53 3.14
CA ARG A 32 -6.12 -3.18 1.86
C ARG A 32 -5.56 -2.38 0.69
N VAL A 33 -4.94 -3.08 -0.26
CA VAL A 33 -4.36 -2.50 -1.48
C VAL A 33 -5.07 -3.05 -2.71
N GLY A 34 -5.64 -2.15 -3.52
CA GLY A 34 -6.32 -2.46 -4.77
C GLY A 34 -5.36 -2.74 -5.93
N THR A 35 -5.92 -3.12 -7.08
CA THR A 35 -5.17 -3.36 -8.32
C THR A 35 -4.56 -2.09 -8.88
N PHE A 36 -3.45 -2.22 -9.60
CA PHE A 36 -2.75 -1.11 -10.26
C PHE A 36 -2.28 -0.01 -9.30
N VAL A 37 -2.15 -0.33 -8.01
CA VAL A 37 -1.57 0.56 -7.03
C VAL A 37 -0.05 0.49 -7.12
N GLU A 38 0.59 1.64 -7.06
CA GLU A 38 2.03 1.78 -6.92
C GLU A 38 2.39 2.54 -5.64
N ILE A 39 3.24 1.95 -4.80
CA ILE A 39 3.72 2.55 -3.55
C ILE A 39 5.24 2.53 -3.57
N GLN A 40 5.84 3.71 -3.57
CA GLN A 40 7.28 3.88 -3.66
C GLN A 40 8.00 3.70 -2.33
N ARG A 41 9.34 3.65 -2.43
CA ARG A 41 10.27 3.48 -1.31
C ARG A 41 9.99 4.46 -0.18
N GLY A 42 10.12 3.97 1.05
CA GLY A 42 10.04 4.82 2.24
C GLY A 42 8.64 5.35 2.55
N ALA A 43 7.64 5.06 1.71
CA ALA A 43 6.26 5.37 2.05
C ALA A 43 5.77 4.48 3.20
N VAL A 44 4.93 5.05 4.05
CA VAL A 44 4.33 4.37 5.21
C VAL A 44 2.82 4.48 5.11
N ILE A 45 2.14 3.34 5.04
CA ILE A 45 0.69 3.24 5.13
C ILE A 45 0.34 2.78 6.54
N GLY A 46 -0.52 3.53 7.22
CA GLY A 46 -1.06 3.21 8.53
C GLY A 46 -1.93 1.96 8.55
N ARG A 47 -2.58 1.74 9.68
CA ARG A 47 -3.50 0.62 9.92
C ARG A 47 -4.89 0.91 9.37
N ASP A 48 -5.61 -0.15 9.02
CA ASP A 48 -7.01 -0.09 8.58
C ASP A 48 -7.27 0.88 7.40
N CYS A 49 -6.24 1.14 6.60
CA CYS A 49 -6.33 1.99 5.42
C CYS A 49 -6.92 1.21 4.24
N LYS A 50 -7.55 1.95 3.32
CA LYS A 50 -7.96 1.41 2.02
C LYS A 50 -7.34 2.24 0.90
N VAL A 51 -6.42 1.62 0.17
CA VAL A 51 -5.79 2.20 -1.02
C VAL A 51 -6.47 1.61 -2.25
N SER A 52 -7.27 2.41 -2.93
CA SER A 52 -8.07 1.96 -4.07
C SER A 52 -7.24 1.88 -5.35
N SER A 53 -7.80 1.27 -6.40
CA SER A 53 -7.04 1.01 -7.62
C SER A 53 -6.54 2.28 -8.31
N HIS A 54 -5.44 2.14 -9.05
CA HIS A 54 -4.76 3.20 -9.79
C HIS A 54 -4.01 4.25 -8.95
N THR A 55 -4.08 4.16 -7.61
CA THR A 55 -3.35 5.07 -6.72
C THR A 55 -1.83 4.96 -6.87
N PHE A 56 -1.19 6.12 -6.98
CA PHE A 56 0.25 6.28 -6.92
C PHE A 56 0.67 7.02 -5.63
N ILE A 57 1.48 6.38 -4.79
CA ILE A 57 2.01 6.96 -3.55
C ILE A 57 3.51 7.19 -3.70
N CYS A 58 3.91 8.46 -3.72
CA CYS A 58 5.29 8.89 -3.88
C CYS A 58 6.17 8.50 -2.69
N GLU A 59 7.49 8.46 -2.96
CA GLU A 59 8.51 8.18 -1.96
C GLU A 59 8.40 9.08 -0.72
N GLY A 60 8.55 8.48 0.47
CA GLY A 60 8.53 9.16 1.76
C GLY A 60 7.16 9.63 2.26
N VAL A 61 6.07 9.43 1.51
CA VAL A 61 4.72 9.81 1.94
C VAL A 61 4.26 8.96 3.13
N THR A 62 3.67 9.60 4.13
CA THR A 62 3.02 8.92 5.27
C THR A 62 1.51 9.08 5.18
N VAL A 63 0.80 7.96 5.15
CA VAL A 63 -0.66 7.87 5.22
C VAL A 63 -1.02 7.37 6.62
N GLN A 64 -1.79 8.14 7.37
CA GLN A 64 -2.15 7.80 8.75
C GLN A 64 -3.27 6.74 8.81
N ASP A 65 -3.49 6.20 10.00
CA ASP A 65 -4.46 5.14 10.26
C ASP A 65 -5.89 5.52 9.83
N GLY A 66 -6.63 4.55 9.29
CA GLY A 66 -8.03 4.70 8.89
C GLY A 66 -8.26 5.56 7.65
N VAL A 67 -7.21 5.95 6.93
CA VAL A 67 -7.33 6.76 5.72
C VAL A 67 -7.88 5.94 4.54
N PHE A 68 -8.83 6.54 3.83
CA PHE A 68 -9.31 6.06 2.55
C PHE A 68 -8.70 6.88 1.41
N ILE A 69 -7.98 6.21 0.51
CA ILE A 69 -7.52 6.78 -0.75
C ILE A 69 -8.43 6.25 -1.86
N GLY A 70 -9.15 7.16 -2.50
CA GLY A 70 -10.08 6.87 -3.59
C GLY A 70 -9.37 6.42 -4.87
N HIS A 71 -10.15 5.96 -5.84
CA HIS A 71 -9.62 5.59 -7.14
C HIS A 71 -9.00 6.81 -7.82
N GLY A 72 -7.86 6.61 -8.48
CA GLY A 72 -7.16 7.67 -9.22
C GLY A 72 -5.68 7.41 -9.29
#